data_AF-A0A962AYD8-F1
#
_entry.id   AF-A0A962AYD8-F1
#
_cell.length_a   1.000
_cell.length_b   1.000
_cell.length_c   1.000
_cell.angle_alpha   90.00
_cell.angle_beta   90.00
_cell.angle_gamma   90.00
#
_symmetry.space_group_name_H-M   'P 1'
#
loop_
_entity.id
_entity.type
_entity.pdbx_description
1 polymer ?
#
loop_
_entity_poly.entity_id
_entity_poly.type
_entity_poly.pdbx_seq_one_letter_code
_entity_poly.pdbx_strand_id
1 'polypeptide(L)'
;GICGSCAMNIDGTNTLACLKSIEDVSGAVKVYPLPHMEVVKDLVPDMTNFYAQHRSIEPWLQTETPMPPKEWRQAREDREKLDGLYECIMCACCSASCPSYWWNSDRYLGPAALLQAYRWVVDSRDEATGERLDQLEDPFRLYRCHTILNCAKACPKGLSPAKAIAELKKKMVERRV
;
A
#
# COMPACT_ATOMS: atom_id res chain seq x y z
N GLY A 1 -1.17 13.70 -11.07
CA GLY A 1 -1.90 12.45 -10.77
C GLY A 1 -2.15 12.28 -9.29
N ILE A 2 -3.36 12.62 -8.83
CA ILE A 2 -3.74 12.56 -7.40
C ILE A 2 -4.85 11.54 -7.11
N CYS A 3 -5.75 11.27 -8.05
CA CYS A 3 -6.86 10.32 -7.84
C CYS A 3 -6.46 8.83 -7.90
N GLY A 4 -5.32 8.52 -8.53
CA GLY A 4 -4.84 7.14 -8.71
C GLY A 4 -5.49 6.33 -9.85
N SER A 5 -6.52 6.84 -10.53
CA SER A 5 -7.34 6.07 -11.48
C SER A 5 -6.63 5.61 -12.75
N CYS A 6 -5.69 6.40 -13.29
CA CYS A 6 -5.02 6.11 -14.58
C CYS A 6 -3.74 5.28 -14.43
N ALA A 7 -3.72 4.38 -13.44
CA ALA A 7 -2.62 3.46 -13.21
C ALA A 7 -2.58 2.38 -14.30
N MET A 8 -1.45 2.22 -14.97
CA MET A 8 -1.24 1.23 -16.02
C MET A 8 0.25 0.96 -16.19
N ASN A 9 0.62 -0.04 -17.00
CA ASN A 9 2.00 -0.29 -17.36
C ASN A 9 2.32 0.45 -18.67
N ILE A 10 3.26 1.39 -18.60
CA ILE A 10 3.71 2.19 -19.75
C ILE A 10 5.19 1.89 -19.95
N ASP A 11 5.51 1.33 -21.11
CA ASP A 11 6.85 0.91 -21.51
C ASP A 11 7.57 0.07 -20.44
N GLY A 12 6.87 -0.94 -19.93
CA GLY A 12 7.40 -1.87 -18.94
C GLY A 12 7.36 -1.39 -17.48
N THR A 13 6.97 -0.14 -17.23
CA THR A 13 6.91 0.43 -15.87
C THR A 13 5.48 0.77 -15.46
N ASN A 14 5.07 0.34 -14.27
CA ASN A 14 3.79 0.77 -13.69
C ASN A 14 3.89 2.24 -13.28
N THR A 15 2.99 3.08 -13.79
CA THR A 15 2.96 4.52 -13.49
C THR A 15 1.54 5.07 -13.68
N LEU A 16 1.36 6.37 -13.46
CA LEU A 16 0.13 7.08 -13.81
C LEU A 16 0.28 7.68 -15.20
N ALA A 17 -0.65 7.36 -16.11
CA ALA A 17 -0.63 7.91 -17.46
C ALA A 17 -0.60 9.45 -17.49
N CYS A 18 -1.34 10.10 -16.59
CA CYS A 18 -1.38 11.57 -16.49
C CYS A 18 -0.08 12.23 -16.00
N LEU A 19 0.93 11.45 -15.58
CA LEU A 19 2.24 11.96 -15.15
C LEU A 19 3.39 11.47 -16.04
N LYS A 20 3.14 10.50 -16.92
CA LYS A 20 4.17 9.94 -17.79
C LYS A 20 4.27 10.80 -19.05
N SER A 21 5.40 11.47 -19.25
CA SER A 21 5.61 12.24 -20.47
C SER A 21 5.77 11.27 -21.65
N ILE A 22 5.19 11.63 -22.80
CA ILE A 22 5.39 10.88 -24.05
C ILE A 22 6.87 10.96 -24.48
N GLU A 23 7.53 12.07 -24.16
CA GLU A 23 8.96 12.28 -24.46
C GLU A 23 9.89 11.35 -23.65
N ASP A 24 9.40 10.73 -22.57
CA ASP A 24 10.18 9.79 -21.76
C ASP A 24 10.35 8.41 -22.41
N VAL A 25 9.69 8.15 -23.55
CA VAL A 25 9.68 6.85 -24.22
C VAL A 25 10.17 7.01 -25.64
N SER A 26 11.17 6.21 -26.02
CA SER A 26 11.70 6.22 -27.37
C SER A 26 10.90 5.28 -28.28
N GLY A 27 10.52 5.77 -29.46
CA GLY A 27 9.80 4.98 -30.44
C GLY A 27 8.34 4.72 -30.06
N ALA A 28 7.85 3.51 -30.33
CA ALA A 28 6.45 3.14 -30.11
C ALA A 28 6.17 2.88 -28.62
N VAL A 29 5.25 3.66 -28.04
CA VAL A 29 4.85 3.54 -26.63
C VAL A 29 3.97 2.30 -26.43
N LYS A 30 4.48 1.32 -25.68
CA LYS A 30 3.72 0.12 -25.29
C LYS A 30 2.91 0.42 -24.05
N VAL A 31 1.60 0.18 -24.10
CA VAL A 31 0.68 0.40 -22.98
C VAL A 31 -0.08 -0.88 -22.69
N TYR A 32 -0.05 -1.31 -21.43
CA TYR A 32 -0.75 -2.50 -20.94
C TYR A 32 -1.54 -2.17 -19.67
N PRO A 33 -2.57 -2.98 -19.33
CA PRO A 33 -3.18 -2.94 -18.00
C PRO A 33 -2.15 -3.16 -16.89
N LEU A 34 -2.55 -2.96 -15.63
CA LEU A 34 -1.71 -3.32 -14.49
C LEU A 34 -1.38 -4.83 -14.53
N PRO A 35 -0.10 -5.24 -14.34
CA PRO A 35 0.30 -6.63 -14.50
C PRO A 35 -0.38 -7.58 -13.52
N HIS A 36 -0.71 -8.78 -14.02
CA HIS A 36 -1.29 -9.89 -13.24
C HIS A 36 -2.60 -9.55 -12.51
N MET A 37 -3.38 -8.63 -13.10
CA MET A 37 -4.75 -8.35 -12.70
C MET A 37 -5.69 -8.85 -13.80
N GLU A 38 -6.87 -9.34 -13.42
CA GLU A 38 -7.90 -9.71 -14.40
C GLU A 38 -8.35 -8.47 -15.17
N VAL A 39 -8.41 -8.56 -16.49
CA VAL A 39 -8.80 -7.43 -17.35
C VAL A 39 -10.29 -7.51 -17.59
N VAL A 40 -11.03 -6.49 -17.12
CA VAL A 40 -12.47 -6.37 -17.41
C VAL A 40 -12.66 -6.03 -18.89
N LYS A 41 -11.95 -4.98 -19.36
CA LYS A 41 -11.94 -4.55 -20.77
C LYS A 41 -10.78 -3.59 -21.02
N ASP A 42 -10.16 -3.68 -22.19
CA ASP A 42 -9.09 -2.78 -22.65
C ASP A 42 -7.97 -2.62 -21.61
N LEU A 43 -7.83 -1.43 -21.02
CA LEU A 43 -6.81 -1.10 -20.00
C LEU A 43 -7.36 -1.12 -18.57
N VAL A 44 -8.60 -1.58 -18.37
CA VAL A 44 -9.30 -1.53 -17.07
C VAL A 44 -9.17 -2.88 -16.36
N PRO A 45 -8.35 -2.98 -15.31
CA PRO A 45 -8.28 -4.18 -14.48
C PRO A 45 -9.44 -4.24 -13.47
N ASP A 46 -9.78 -5.45 -13.01
CA ASP A 46 -10.64 -5.65 -11.84
C ASP A 46 -9.88 -5.33 -10.55
N MET A 47 -10.38 -4.35 -9.79
CA MET A 47 -9.79 -3.84 -8.56
C MET A 47 -10.48 -4.38 -7.29
N THR A 48 -11.46 -5.28 -7.43
CA THR A 48 -12.30 -5.79 -6.33
C THR A 48 -11.46 -6.40 -5.20
N ASN A 49 -10.54 -7.31 -5.53
CA ASN A 49 -9.67 -7.93 -4.52
C ASN A 49 -8.75 -6.89 -3.84
N PHE A 50 -8.20 -5.95 -4.61
CA PHE A 50 -7.34 -4.90 -4.06
C PHE A 50 -8.07 -4.04 -3.01
N TYR A 51 -9.31 -3.64 -3.30
CA TYR A 51 -10.11 -2.88 -2.34
C TYR A 51 -10.61 -3.72 -1.17
N ALA A 52 -10.95 -5.00 -1.40
CA ALA A 52 -11.30 -5.93 -0.32
C ALA A 52 -10.16 -6.10 0.68
N GLN A 53 -8.92 -6.25 0.19
CA GLN A 53 -7.72 -6.32 1.04
C GLN A 53 -7.47 -5.02 1.81
N HIS A 54 -7.66 -3.86 1.18
CA HIS A 54 -7.56 -2.58 1.89
C HIS A 54 -8.65 -2.45 2.98
N ARG A 55 -9.87 -2.91 2.73
CA ARG A 55 -10.91 -2.95 3.76
C ARG A 55 -10.56 -3.90 4.90
N SER A 56 -9.89 -5.02 4.60
CA SER A 56 -9.56 -6.07 5.58
C SER A 56 -8.54 -5.68 6.65
N ILE A 57 -7.86 -4.53 6.48
CA ILE A 57 -6.93 -3.96 7.47
C ILE A 57 -7.61 -2.90 8.36
N GLU A 58 -8.92 -2.71 8.21
CA GLU A 58 -9.74 -1.79 8.98
C GLU A 58 -9.16 -0.36 9.04
N PRO A 59 -9.11 0.35 7.89
CA PRO A 59 -8.34 1.58 7.74
C PRO A 59 -9.08 2.83 8.29
N TRP A 60 -9.50 2.77 9.55
CA TRP A 60 -10.10 3.86 10.32
C TRP A 60 -9.53 3.87 11.75
N LEU A 61 -9.67 5.00 12.44
CA LEU A 61 -9.18 5.17 13.81
C LEU A 61 -9.96 4.27 14.78
N GLN A 62 -9.24 3.51 15.61
CA GLN A 62 -9.81 2.65 16.65
C GLN A 62 -9.30 3.06 18.03
N THR A 63 -10.22 3.36 18.95
CA THR A 63 -9.92 3.76 20.32
C THR A 63 -10.87 3.08 21.30
N GLU A 64 -10.37 2.60 22.42
CA GLU A 64 -11.15 2.23 23.60
C GLU A 64 -11.49 3.47 24.43
N THR A 65 -10.57 4.44 24.46
CA THR A 65 -10.79 5.73 25.13
C THR A 65 -11.99 6.45 24.50
N PRO A 66 -12.95 6.94 25.32
CA PRO A 66 -14.08 7.72 24.82
C PRO A 66 -13.65 8.96 24.05
N MET A 67 -14.38 9.30 22.99
CA MET A 67 -14.09 10.48 22.17
C MET A 67 -14.03 11.75 23.05
N PRO A 68 -12.95 12.53 22.99
CA PRO A 68 -12.84 13.75 23.78
C PRO A 68 -13.86 14.80 23.31
N PRO A 69 -14.22 15.77 24.17
CA PRO A 69 -15.14 16.85 23.80
C PRO A 69 -14.55 17.84 22.77
N LYS A 70 -13.27 17.70 22.42
CA LYS A 70 -12.52 18.50 21.45
C LYS A 70 -11.74 17.56 20.52
N GLU A 71 -10.78 18.09 19.76
CA GLU A 71 -9.88 17.29 18.94
C GLU A 71 -9.02 16.30 19.73
N TRP A 72 -8.70 15.17 19.11
CA TRP A 72 -7.64 14.28 19.57
C TRP A 72 -6.30 15.02 19.55
N ARG A 73 -5.58 15.01 20.67
CA ARG A 73 -4.25 15.60 20.74
C ARG A 73 -3.23 14.68 20.09
N GLN A 74 -2.34 15.26 19.30
CA GLN A 74 -1.21 14.56 18.69
C GLN A 74 0.00 15.51 18.68
N ALA A 75 1.14 15.04 19.20
CA ALA A 75 2.38 15.80 19.14
C ALA A 75 2.87 15.92 17.69
N ARG A 76 3.65 16.96 17.39
CA ARG A 76 4.15 17.18 16.03
C ARG A 76 5.03 16.02 15.58
N GLU A 77 5.88 15.53 16.49
CA GLU A 77 6.79 14.41 16.28
C GLU A 77 6.04 13.10 16.00
N ASP A 78 4.86 12.92 16.60
CA ASP A 78 4.00 11.77 16.30
C ASP A 78 3.32 11.90 14.94
N ARG A 79 2.83 13.10 14.60
CA ARG A 79 2.21 13.36 13.30
C ARG A 79 3.22 13.16 12.16
N GLU A 80 4.46 13.58 12.35
CA GLU A 80 5.54 13.43 11.35
C GLU A 80 5.83 11.95 11.00
N LYS A 81 5.52 11.00 11.90
CA LYS A 81 5.64 9.56 11.61
C LYS A 81 4.69 9.09 10.49
N LEU A 82 3.64 9.86 10.20
CA LEU A 82 2.67 9.54 9.15
C LEU A 82 3.11 10.03 7.77
N ASP A 83 4.10 10.93 7.68
CA ASP A 83 4.61 11.43 6.40
C ASP A 83 5.26 10.30 5.61
N GLY A 84 4.96 10.25 4.31
CA GLY A 84 5.32 9.14 3.44
C GLY A 84 4.39 7.93 3.53
N LEU A 85 3.34 7.99 4.34
CA LEU A 85 2.33 6.93 4.49
C LEU A 85 0.92 7.39 4.04
N TYR A 86 0.42 8.52 4.54
CA TYR A 86 -0.95 8.97 4.27
C TYR A 86 -1.15 9.48 2.83
N GLU A 87 -0.07 9.80 2.11
CA GLU A 87 -0.08 10.33 0.75
C GLU A 87 -0.33 9.24 -0.31
N CYS A 88 -0.52 7.98 0.11
CA CYS A 88 -0.87 6.88 -0.77
C CYS A 88 -2.23 7.14 -1.44
N ILE A 89 -2.25 7.13 -2.77
CA ILE A 89 -3.44 7.41 -3.58
C ILE A 89 -4.19 6.16 -4.03
N MET A 90 -3.87 4.99 -3.46
CA MET A 90 -4.53 3.71 -3.77
C MET A 90 -4.57 3.33 -5.27
N CYS A 91 -3.51 3.66 -6.01
CA CYS A 91 -3.40 3.39 -7.45
C CYS A 91 -2.96 1.96 -7.85
N ALA A 92 -2.65 1.10 -6.88
CA ALA A 92 -2.15 -0.27 -7.06
C ALA A 92 -0.84 -0.46 -7.87
N CYS A 93 -0.17 0.58 -8.40
CA CYS A 93 1.10 0.44 -9.15
C CYS A 93 2.15 -0.40 -8.40
N CYS A 94 2.27 -0.19 -7.09
CA CYS A 94 3.19 -0.93 -6.24
C CYS A 94 2.80 -2.41 -6.10
N SER A 95 1.52 -2.73 -5.88
CA SER A 95 1.05 -4.11 -5.73
C SER A 95 1.14 -4.87 -7.04
N ALA A 96 0.70 -4.27 -8.14
CA ALA A 96 0.80 -4.85 -9.47
C ALA A 96 2.25 -4.91 -10.03
N SER A 97 3.23 -4.33 -9.32
CA SER A 97 4.66 -4.49 -9.64
C SER A 97 5.36 -5.60 -8.84
N CYS A 98 4.66 -6.17 -7.84
CA CYS A 98 5.25 -7.08 -6.86
C CYS A 98 5.05 -8.54 -7.30
N PRO A 99 6.13 -9.29 -7.62
CA PRO A 99 5.99 -10.69 -8.01
C PRO A 99 5.31 -11.57 -6.94
N SER A 100 5.59 -11.34 -5.65
CA SER A 100 4.88 -12.07 -4.59
C SER A 100 3.36 -11.87 -4.62
N TYR A 101 2.91 -10.68 -5.04
CA TYR A 101 1.49 -10.37 -5.18
C TYR A 101 0.90 -11.01 -6.43
N TRP A 102 1.65 -11.10 -7.53
CA TRP A 102 1.22 -11.86 -8.71
C TRP A 102 0.89 -13.31 -8.32
N TRP A 103 1.78 -13.96 -7.59
CA TRP A 103 1.62 -15.38 -7.27
C TRP A 103 0.64 -15.70 -6.13
N ASN A 104 0.33 -14.75 -5.25
CA ASN A 104 -0.42 -15.01 -4.02
C ASN A 104 -1.38 -13.87 -3.65
N SER A 105 -1.97 -13.17 -4.62
CA SER A 105 -2.85 -12.02 -4.37
C SER A 105 -4.14 -12.38 -3.62
N ASP A 106 -4.51 -13.65 -3.57
CA ASP A 106 -5.63 -14.18 -2.78
C ASP A 106 -5.38 -14.13 -1.27
N ARG A 107 -4.11 -14.18 -0.83
CA ARG A 107 -3.74 -14.27 0.60
C ARG A 107 -2.72 -13.23 1.06
N TYR A 108 -1.75 -12.88 0.22
CA TYR A 108 -0.80 -11.82 0.50
C TYR A 108 -1.45 -10.46 0.25
N LEU A 109 -1.49 -9.60 1.27
CA LEU A 109 -2.18 -8.32 1.23
C LEU A 109 -1.56 -7.33 0.22
N GLY A 110 -0.29 -7.52 -0.11
CA GLY A 110 0.42 -6.64 -1.03
C GLY A 110 0.89 -5.33 -0.41
N PRO A 111 1.79 -4.62 -1.10
CA PRO A 111 2.48 -3.45 -0.55
C PRO A 111 1.57 -2.26 -0.25
N ALA A 112 0.52 -2.02 -1.04
CA ALA A 112 -0.38 -0.89 -0.80
C ALA A 112 -1.16 -1.05 0.53
N ALA A 113 -1.79 -2.21 0.72
CA ALA A 113 -2.53 -2.51 1.94
C ALA A 113 -1.60 -2.55 3.16
N LEU A 114 -0.40 -3.15 3.04
CA LEU A 114 0.55 -3.19 4.15
C LEU A 114 1.14 -1.82 4.51
N LEU A 115 1.34 -0.92 3.54
CA LEU A 115 1.71 0.47 3.84
C LEU A 115 0.60 1.16 4.65
N GLN A 116 -0.67 0.95 4.28
CA GLN A 116 -1.81 1.50 5.02
C GLN A 116 -2.01 0.84 6.39
N ALA A 117 -1.73 -0.46 6.53
CA ALA A 117 -1.75 -1.12 7.83
C ALA A 117 -0.69 -0.50 8.75
N TYR A 118 0.53 -0.28 8.25
CA TYR A 118 1.58 0.39 8.99
C TYR A 118 1.18 1.81 9.41
N ARG A 119 0.56 2.59 8.49
CA ARG A 119 0.04 3.94 8.76
C ARG A 119 -0.89 4.01 9.97
N TRP A 120 -1.67 2.96 10.23
CA TRP A 120 -2.54 2.91 11.42
C TRP A 120 -1.79 2.40 12.65
N VAL A 121 -0.92 1.40 12.49
CA VAL A 121 -0.06 0.86 13.56
C VAL A 121 0.90 1.90 14.19
N VAL A 122 1.22 2.98 13.49
CA VAL A 122 2.08 4.06 14.03
C VAL A 122 1.36 5.36 14.36
N ASP A 123 0.05 5.46 14.15
CA ASP A 123 -0.71 6.65 14.54
C ASP A 123 -0.88 6.67 16.05
N SER A 124 -0.33 7.67 16.74
CA SER A 124 -0.37 7.75 18.20
C SER A 124 -1.77 7.89 18.80
N ARG A 125 -2.77 8.13 17.96
CA ARG A 125 -4.18 8.21 18.35
C ARG A 125 -4.89 6.85 18.29
N ASP A 126 -4.31 5.87 17.60
CA ASP A 126 -4.91 4.55 17.40
C ASP A 126 -4.48 3.60 18.53
N GLU A 127 -5.44 3.04 19.25
CA GLU A 127 -5.18 2.18 20.40
C GLU A 127 -5.20 0.68 20.04
N ALA A 128 -5.59 0.33 18.80
CA ALA A 128 -5.75 -1.06 18.36
C ALA A 128 -4.46 -1.66 17.75
N THR A 129 -3.28 -1.22 18.22
CA THR A 129 -2.01 -1.69 17.65
C THR A 129 -1.83 -3.21 17.80
N GLY A 130 -2.23 -3.78 18.94
CA GLY A 130 -2.12 -5.22 19.19
C GLY A 130 -2.96 -6.06 18.21
N GLU A 131 -4.23 -5.68 18.08
CA GLU A 131 -5.23 -6.31 17.21
C GLU A 131 -4.83 -6.20 15.74
N ARG A 132 -4.34 -5.03 15.31
CA ARG A 132 -3.85 -4.82 13.95
C ARG A 132 -2.66 -5.72 13.62
N LEU A 133 -1.74 -5.93 14.57
CA LEU A 133 -0.62 -6.86 14.39
C LEU A 133 -1.10 -8.33 14.39
N ASP A 134 -2.10 -8.68 15.21
CA ASP A 134 -2.71 -10.03 15.20
C ASP A 134 -3.35 -10.35 13.86
N GLN A 135 -4.03 -9.38 13.24
CA GLN A 135 -4.57 -9.54 11.89
C GLN A 135 -3.46 -9.84 10.85
N LEU A 136 -2.21 -9.43 11.08
CA LEU A 136 -1.09 -9.69 10.18
C LEU A 136 -0.32 -10.97 10.52
N GLU A 137 -0.59 -11.61 11.65
CA GLU A 137 0.06 -12.84 12.10
C GLU A 137 -0.47 -14.08 11.34
N ASP A 138 -0.16 -14.15 10.05
CA ASP A 138 -0.48 -15.27 9.16
C ASP A 138 0.70 -15.50 8.20
N PRO A 139 1.03 -16.77 7.82
CA PRO A 139 2.18 -17.08 6.96
C PRO A 139 2.18 -16.38 5.58
N PHE A 140 1.03 -15.84 5.16
CA PHE A 140 0.83 -15.19 3.87
C PHE A 140 0.64 -13.67 3.97
N ARG A 141 -0.26 -13.18 4.83
CA ARG A 141 -0.73 -11.78 4.85
C ARG A 141 0.40 -10.76 4.82
N LEU A 142 1.45 -10.98 5.62
CA LEU A 142 2.66 -10.14 5.67
C LEU A 142 3.90 -10.83 5.07
N TYR A 143 4.07 -12.13 5.35
CA TYR A 143 5.37 -12.80 5.19
C TYR A 143 5.71 -13.27 3.77
N ARG A 144 4.83 -13.09 2.76
CA ARG A 144 5.21 -13.27 1.34
C ARG A 144 6.03 -12.10 0.77
N CYS A 145 6.24 -11.02 1.53
CA CYS A 145 7.18 -9.99 1.11
C CYS A 145 8.62 -10.50 1.20
N HIS A 146 9.26 -10.73 0.05
CA HIS A 146 10.66 -11.17 -0.08
C HIS A 146 11.62 -10.02 -0.43
N THR A 147 11.27 -8.79 -0.07
CA THR A 147 12.15 -7.61 -0.24
C THR A 147 12.64 -7.44 -1.69
N ILE A 148 11.73 -7.63 -2.66
CA ILE A 148 12.01 -7.48 -4.10
C ILE A 148 12.15 -6.00 -4.51
N LEU A 149 11.59 -5.08 -3.71
CA LEU A 149 11.70 -3.62 -3.84
C LEU A 149 11.05 -2.97 -5.08
N ASN A 150 10.48 -3.74 -6.02
CA ASN A 150 9.70 -3.19 -7.14
C ASN A 150 8.63 -2.19 -6.68
N CYS A 151 7.99 -2.45 -5.54
CA CYS A 151 6.93 -1.59 -5.01
C CYS A 151 7.39 -0.16 -4.69
N ALA A 152 8.62 0.02 -4.21
CA ALA A 152 9.19 1.34 -3.95
C ALA A 152 9.63 2.01 -5.27
N LYS A 153 10.24 1.24 -6.17
CA LYS A 153 10.66 1.74 -7.50
C LYS A 153 9.48 2.20 -8.36
N ALA A 154 8.36 1.48 -8.31
CA ALA A 154 7.18 1.73 -9.13
C ALA A 154 6.19 2.74 -8.52
N CYS A 155 6.44 3.28 -7.32
CA CYS A 155 5.49 4.19 -6.69
C CYS A 155 5.54 5.58 -7.37
N PRO A 156 4.47 6.01 -8.07
CA PRO A 156 4.46 7.31 -8.78
C PRO A 156 4.44 8.52 -7.82
N LYS A 157 4.25 8.27 -6.53
CA LYS A 157 4.29 9.27 -5.45
C LYS A 157 5.62 9.29 -4.70
N GLY A 158 6.58 8.44 -5.06
CA GLY A 158 7.88 8.35 -4.38
C GLY A 158 7.82 7.79 -2.96
N LEU A 159 6.73 7.11 -2.59
CA LEU A 159 6.59 6.47 -1.28
C LEU A 159 7.38 5.16 -1.22
N SER A 160 7.67 4.69 0.00
CA SER A 160 8.37 3.41 0.20
C SER A 160 7.51 2.38 0.96
N PRO A 161 6.62 1.66 0.26
CA PRO A 161 5.91 0.51 0.83
C PRO A 161 6.87 -0.56 1.36
N ALA A 162 8.03 -0.75 0.72
CA ALA A 162 9.03 -1.69 1.18
C ALA A 162 9.54 -1.36 2.61
N LYS A 163 9.80 -0.08 2.89
CA LYS A 163 10.19 0.38 4.22
C LYS A 163 9.08 0.15 5.24
N ALA A 164 7.84 0.52 4.91
CA ALA A 164 6.69 0.29 5.80
C ALA A 164 6.49 -1.20 6.15
N ILE A 165 6.65 -2.11 5.17
CA ILE A 165 6.57 -3.56 5.41
C ILE A 165 7.72 -4.05 6.30
N ALA A 166 8.93 -3.50 6.14
CA ALA A 166 10.06 -3.83 7.00
C ALA A 166 9.82 -3.40 8.45
N GLU A 167 9.28 -2.19 8.67
CA GLU A 167 8.92 -1.71 10.00
C GLU A 167 7.78 -2.52 10.63
N LEU A 168 6.77 -2.95 9.84
CA LEU A 168 5.76 -3.89 10.32
C LEU A 168 6.39 -5.20 10.80
N LYS A 169 7.28 -5.81 9.99
CA LYS A 169 7.99 -7.03 10.40
C LYS A 169 8.82 -6.83 11.66
N LYS A 170 9.44 -5.67 11.84
CA LYS A 170 10.17 -5.31 13.05
C LYS A 170 9.23 -5.27 14.27
N LYS A 171 8.07 -4.61 14.16
CA LYS A 171 7.05 -4.58 15.21
C LYS A 171 6.51 -5.97 15.57
N MET A 172 6.34 -6.84 14.57
CA MET A 172 5.96 -8.25 14.83
C MET A 172 7.00 -9.00 15.66
N VAL A 173 8.30 -8.71 15.48
CA VAL A 173 9.38 -9.31 16.26
C VAL A 173 9.46 -8.69 17.65
N GLU A 174 9.39 -7.36 17.76
CA GLU A 174 9.41 -6.64 19.04
C GLU A 174 8.29 -7.07 19.98
N ARG A 175 7.12 -7.44 19.45
CA ARG A 175 6.00 -7.96 20.24
C ARG A 175 6.28 -9.32 20.90
N ARG A 176 7.19 -10.12 20.36
CA ARG A 176 7.50 -11.48 20.86
C ARG A 176 8.58 -11.50 21.93
N VAL A 177 9.30 -10.40 22.11
CA VAL A 177 10.39 -10.23 23.08
C VAL A 177 9.86 -9.50 24.30
#